data_AF-A0A3A4UCA0-F1
#
_entry.id   AF-A0A3A4UCA0-F1
#
_cell.length_a   1.000
_cell.length_b   1.000
_cell.length_c   1.000
_cell.angle_alpha   90.00
_cell.angle_beta   90.00
_cell.angle_gamma   90.00
#
_symmetry.space_group_name_H-M   'P 1'
#
loop_
_entity.id
_entity.type
_entity.pdbx_description
1 polymer ?
#
loop_
_entity_poly.entity_id
_entity_poly.type
_entity_poly.pdbx_seq_one_letter_code
_entity_poly.pdbx_strand_id
1 'polypeptide(L)'
;MEKIRTPKTTRIITGTIDKLPPQNIEAEQSVLGALMLDKEAIGKVADFLTPRDFYRTAHQAIFELMLELYEKREPIDVLSTSNRLREKKQLEEVGGLSYLTELVNTVPTAAHVVHYAKIIQRKRILRDLIEASNEISLLAYQEHADIDVLLDEAESKIFGISQHSLSTSFVAVKETLEGAFERIDKLSKGDGRLRGISTGFGALDNKLAGLQKSDLIILAARPSLGKTSFALDIARHAAVKEKKRVGIFSLEMSGEQLVDRLIASQAQVDLWRIRTGKLSMENNENDFASIRDALDILSEAPIFIFDSAYVNAIQMRTLARRLQAESGLDLLIVDYLQLMMARDPSVSEVQQITEISRALKGLAKELNIPIIAISQLSRAVEQRTPPIPKLSDLRSSGTIEQDADVVLFISRNTRNEASSEERNIADIIIAKHRNGPIGKVQLYFDETHVSFRNLDTTWQPADFL
;
A
#
# COMPACT_ATOMS: atom_id res chain seq x y z
N MET A 1 -26.59 -55.58 -16.11
CA MET A 1 -25.19 -55.10 -16.23
C MET A 1 -25.20 -53.62 -15.92
N GLU A 2 -25.01 -53.26 -14.65
CA GLU A 2 -24.91 -51.87 -14.22
C GLU A 2 -23.94 -51.86 -13.04
N LYS A 3 -22.70 -51.40 -13.30
CA LYS A 3 -21.65 -51.30 -12.27
C LYS A 3 -21.74 -49.93 -11.63
N ILE A 4 -22.38 -49.88 -10.47
CA ILE A 4 -22.36 -48.73 -9.56
C ILE A 4 -20.90 -48.49 -9.15
N ARG A 5 -20.32 -47.36 -9.58
CA ARG A 5 -19.03 -46.87 -9.08
C ARG A 5 -19.28 -46.12 -7.78
N THR A 6 -18.78 -46.66 -6.68
CA THR A 6 -18.71 -45.98 -5.38
C THR A 6 -17.73 -44.80 -5.45
N PRO A 7 -18.01 -43.66 -4.78
CA PRO A 7 -17.09 -42.54 -4.71
C PRO A 7 -15.90 -42.89 -3.82
N LYS A 8 -14.69 -42.60 -4.30
CA LYS A 8 -13.44 -42.78 -3.55
C LYS A 8 -13.48 -41.90 -2.29
N THR A 9 -13.43 -42.53 -1.12
CA THR A 9 -13.23 -41.87 0.16
C THR A 9 -11.93 -41.07 0.14
N THR A 10 -12.03 -39.75 0.16
CA THR A 10 -10.91 -38.85 0.40
C THR A 10 -10.35 -39.19 1.78
N ARG A 11 -9.13 -39.75 1.83
CA ARG A 11 -8.37 -39.91 3.08
C ARG A 11 -8.18 -38.52 3.68
N ILE A 12 -8.90 -38.23 4.76
CA ILE A 12 -8.54 -37.15 5.66
C ILE A 12 -7.18 -37.53 6.23
N ILE A 13 -6.14 -36.81 5.84
CA ILE A 13 -4.82 -36.93 6.44
C ILE A 13 -4.94 -36.29 7.83
N THR A 14 -5.32 -37.07 8.83
CA THR A 14 -5.09 -36.74 10.24
C THR A 14 -3.59 -36.82 10.47
N GLY A 15 -2.87 -35.74 10.17
CA GLY A 15 -1.44 -35.64 10.39
C GLY A 15 -1.15 -35.14 11.80
N THR A 16 -1.06 -36.03 12.78
CA THR A 16 -0.15 -35.77 13.91
C THR A 16 1.26 -35.89 13.35
N ILE A 17 1.82 -34.76 12.93
CA ILE A 17 3.18 -34.69 12.41
C ILE A 17 4.12 -34.85 13.61
N ASP A 18 4.63 -36.07 13.80
CA ASP A 18 5.72 -36.40 14.73
C ASP A 18 7.08 -35.89 14.17
N LYS A 19 7.12 -34.63 13.72
CA LYS A 19 8.34 -33.96 13.24
C LYS A 19 8.74 -32.90 14.25
N LEU A 20 10.03 -32.91 14.57
CA LEU A 20 10.65 -31.84 15.33
C LEU A 20 10.39 -30.48 14.63
N PRO A 21 10.13 -29.41 15.40
CA PRO A 21 9.99 -28.07 14.84
C PRO A 21 11.21 -27.72 13.97
N PRO A 22 11.03 -26.93 12.90
CA PRO A 22 12.12 -26.53 12.01
C PRO A 22 13.30 -25.91 12.77
N GLN A 23 14.46 -26.55 12.65
CA GLN A 23 15.70 -26.17 13.32
C GLN A 23 16.92 -26.47 12.44
N ASN A 24 18.06 -25.86 12.77
CA ASN A 24 19.37 -26.24 12.26
C ASN A 24 20.41 -25.97 13.35
N ILE A 25 20.70 -26.99 14.16
CA ILE A 25 21.59 -26.86 15.32
C ILE A 25 23.03 -26.57 14.89
N GLU A 26 23.49 -27.17 13.79
CA GLU A 26 24.84 -26.93 13.27
C GLU A 26 25.05 -25.47 12.86
N ALA A 27 24.04 -24.85 12.25
CA ALA A 27 24.07 -23.43 11.91
C ALA A 27 24.07 -22.55 13.18
N GLU A 28 23.27 -22.90 14.19
CA GLU A 28 23.28 -22.21 15.49
C GLU A 28 24.66 -22.29 16.16
N GLN A 29 25.25 -23.49 16.22
CA GLN A 29 26.58 -23.68 16.79
C GLN A 29 27.64 -22.91 16.01
N SER A 30 27.58 -22.93 14.68
CA SER A 30 28.50 -22.20 13.80
C SER A 30 28.41 -20.68 13.98
N VAL A 31 27.21 -20.13 14.18
CA VAL A 31 27.05 -18.70 14.46
C VAL A 31 27.66 -18.36 15.82
N LEU A 32 27.28 -19.05 16.89
CA LEU A 32 27.79 -18.75 18.23
C LEU A 32 29.31 -18.89 18.31
N GLY A 33 29.88 -19.95 17.72
CA GLY A 33 31.32 -20.11 17.66
C GLY A 33 32.01 -19.01 16.84
N ALA A 34 31.45 -18.63 15.68
CA ALA A 34 32.02 -17.58 14.83
C ALA A 34 32.04 -16.22 15.55
N LEU A 35 31.02 -15.93 16.35
CA LEU A 35 30.94 -14.71 17.17
C LEU A 35 32.02 -14.65 18.26
N MET A 36 32.48 -15.80 18.76
CA MET A 36 33.59 -15.86 19.72
C MET A 36 34.98 -15.83 19.05
N LEU A 37 35.05 -16.02 17.73
CA LEU A 37 36.30 -16.03 16.95
C LEU A 37 36.59 -14.69 16.29
N ASP A 38 35.56 -14.03 15.71
CA ASP A 38 35.68 -12.75 15.02
C ASP A 38 34.89 -11.67 15.75
N LYS A 39 35.62 -10.70 16.33
CA LYS A 39 35.07 -9.55 17.06
C LYS A 39 34.09 -8.71 16.22
N GLU A 40 34.20 -8.72 14.89
CA GLU A 40 33.35 -7.93 14.01
C GLU A 40 32.12 -8.71 13.52
N ALA A 41 32.05 -10.02 13.79
CA ALA A 41 30.97 -10.87 13.30
C ALA A 41 29.60 -10.49 13.90
N ILE A 42 29.57 -10.07 15.18
CA ILE A 42 28.33 -9.70 15.87
C ILE A 42 27.62 -8.52 15.20
N GLY A 43 28.37 -7.51 14.77
CA GLY A 43 27.82 -6.35 14.06
C GLY A 43 27.22 -6.70 12.70
N LYS A 44 27.56 -7.84 12.11
CA LYS A 44 27.01 -8.30 10.82
C LYS A 44 25.69 -9.05 10.98
N VAL A 45 25.33 -9.49 12.18
CA VAL A 45 24.15 -10.35 12.42
C VAL A 45 23.17 -9.80 13.45
N ALA A 46 23.62 -8.95 14.38
CA ALA A 46 22.78 -8.38 15.44
C ALA A 46 21.56 -7.60 14.91
N ASP A 47 21.65 -7.04 13.70
CA ASP A 47 20.57 -6.25 13.08
C ASP A 47 19.33 -7.07 12.71
N PHE A 48 19.47 -8.38 12.47
CA PHE A 48 18.39 -9.21 11.96
C PHE A 48 18.22 -10.55 12.68
N LEU A 49 19.12 -10.89 13.59
CA LEU A 49 19.07 -12.11 14.39
C LEU A 49 18.85 -11.74 15.87
N THR A 50 17.88 -12.39 16.50
CA THR A 50 17.47 -12.18 17.88
C THR A 50 17.57 -13.49 18.67
N PRO A 51 17.67 -13.46 20.02
CA PRO A 51 17.76 -14.68 20.82
C PRO A 51 16.66 -15.70 20.52
N ARG A 52 15.41 -15.26 20.33
CA ARG A 52 14.25 -16.11 20.00
C ARG A 52 14.37 -16.88 18.67
N ASP A 53 15.32 -16.50 17.82
CA ASP A 53 15.56 -17.15 16.52
C ASP A 53 16.30 -18.47 16.67
N PHE A 54 17.01 -18.67 17.77
CA PHE A 54 17.65 -19.93 18.12
C PHE A 54 16.62 -20.93 18.66
N TYR A 55 16.71 -22.18 18.24
CA TYR A 55 15.81 -23.23 18.72
C TYR A 55 16.19 -23.71 20.12
N ARG A 56 17.49 -23.90 20.38
CA ARG A 56 17.95 -24.37 21.71
C ARG A 56 17.96 -23.23 22.70
N THR A 57 17.30 -23.41 23.84
CA THR A 57 17.30 -22.46 24.97
C THR A 57 18.72 -22.07 25.41
N ALA A 58 19.66 -23.02 25.45
CA ALA A 58 21.06 -22.74 25.73
C ALA A 58 21.68 -21.75 24.72
N HIS A 59 21.36 -21.88 23.43
CA HIS A 59 21.86 -20.98 22.40
C HIS A 59 21.20 -19.60 22.47
N GLN A 60 19.91 -19.54 22.83
CA GLN A 60 19.21 -18.27 23.09
C GLN A 60 19.94 -17.50 24.21
N ALA A 61 20.22 -18.16 25.33
CA ALA A 61 20.90 -17.56 26.47
C ALA A 61 22.34 -17.12 26.15
N ILE A 62 23.09 -17.92 25.38
CA ILE A 62 24.43 -17.54 24.93
C ILE A 62 24.37 -16.31 24.03
N PHE A 63 23.47 -16.28 23.05
CA PHE A 63 23.36 -15.15 22.12
C PHE A 63 22.89 -13.87 22.81
N GLU A 64 21.92 -13.98 23.73
CA GLU A 64 21.46 -12.86 24.57
C GLU A 64 22.63 -12.25 25.37
N LEU A 65 23.48 -13.09 25.96
CA LEU A 65 24.68 -12.62 26.65
C LEU A 65 25.67 -11.94 25.70
N MET A 66 25.86 -12.48 24.49
CA MET A 66 26.74 -11.88 23.49
C MET A 66 26.28 -10.48 23.09
N LEU A 67 24.96 -10.27 22.98
CA LEU A 67 24.38 -8.95 22.75
C LEU A 67 24.66 -8.01 23.92
N GLU A 68 24.51 -8.47 25.17
CA GLU A 68 24.87 -7.66 26.35
C GLU A 68 26.35 -7.25 26.37
N LEU A 69 27.26 -8.18 26.06
CA LEU A 69 28.69 -7.90 25.97
C LEU A 69 28.97 -6.88 24.86
N TYR A 70 28.33 -7.05 23.70
CA TYR A 70 28.43 -6.12 22.58
C TYR A 70 27.98 -4.71 22.93
N GLU A 71 26.83 -4.56 23.60
CA GLU A 71 26.30 -3.27 24.06
C GLU A 71 27.25 -2.58 25.05
N LYS A 72 27.87 -3.36 25.94
CA LYS A 72 28.90 -2.87 26.88
C LYS A 72 30.26 -2.64 26.25
N ARG A 73 30.43 -2.97 24.96
CA ARG A 73 31.70 -2.94 24.23
C ARG A 73 32.78 -3.82 24.87
N GLU A 74 32.35 -4.91 25.49
CA GLU A 74 33.21 -5.95 26.03
C GLU A 74 33.51 -7.00 24.93
N PRO A 75 34.69 -7.64 24.94
CA PRO A 75 35.04 -8.64 23.94
C PRO A 75 34.14 -9.87 24.05
N ILE A 76 33.71 -10.39 22.90
CA ILE A 76 32.97 -11.63 22.78
C ILE A 76 33.98 -12.72 22.43
N ASP A 77 34.47 -13.40 23.46
CA ASP A 77 35.37 -14.56 23.33
C ASP A 77 34.96 -15.62 24.36
N VAL A 78 35.57 -16.82 24.28
CA VAL A 78 35.22 -17.94 25.18
C VAL A 78 35.43 -17.58 26.66
N LEU A 79 36.49 -16.83 26.98
CA LEU A 79 36.81 -16.47 28.36
C LEU A 79 35.81 -15.47 28.91
N SER A 80 35.53 -14.41 28.16
CA SER A 80 34.63 -13.32 28.52
C SER A 80 33.18 -13.84 28.63
N THR A 81 32.75 -14.65 27.66
CA THR A 81 31.43 -15.29 27.69
C THR A 81 31.29 -16.24 28.88
N SER A 82 32.29 -17.10 29.14
CA SER A 82 32.22 -18.07 30.24
C SER A 82 32.25 -17.42 31.64
N ASN A 83 33.05 -16.36 31.83
CA ASN A 83 33.08 -15.61 33.08
C ASN A 83 31.74 -14.94 33.34
N ARG A 84 31.17 -14.28 32.32
CA ARG A 84 29.88 -13.59 32.44
C ARG A 84 28.71 -14.57 32.69
N LEU A 85 28.71 -15.73 32.05
CA LEU A 85 27.76 -16.82 32.37
C LEU A 85 27.91 -17.34 33.81
N ARG A 86 29.15 -17.43 34.31
CA ARG A 86 29.42 -17.87 35.68
C ARG A 86 28.90 -16.86 36.71
N GLU A 87 29.11 -15.57 36.48
CA GLU A 87 28.56 -14.50 37.32
C GLU A 87 27.04 -14.55 37.39
N LYS A 88 26.38 -14.82 36.26
CA LYS A 88 24.93 -14.99 36.17
C LYS A 88 24.42 -16.35 36.66
N LYS A 89 25.32 -17.27 37.04
CA LYS A 89 25.01 -18.66 37.44
C LYS A 89 24.32 -19.50 36.35
N GLN A 90 24.53 -19.14 35.08
CA GLN A 90 23.94 -19.81 33.91
C GLN A 90 24.93 -20.70 33.15
N LEU A 91 26.21 -20.71 33.55
CA LEU A 91 27.27 -21.45 32.84
C LEU A 91 26.99 -22.96 32.74
N GLU A 92 26.52 -23.58 33.81
CA GLU A 92 26.21 -25.01 33.81
C GLU A 92 24.96 -25.32 32.97
N GLU A 93 23.97 -24.42 32.95
CA GLU A 93 22.73 -24.58 32.17
C GLU A 93 22.97 -24.60 30.67
N VAL A 94 24.01 -23.91 30.20
CA VAL A 94 24.40 -23.87 28.78
C VAL A 94 25.42 -24.95 28.39
N GLY A 95 25.76 -25.87 29.29
CA GLY A 95 26.69 -26.99 29.03
C GLY A 95 28.14 -26.75 29.46
N GLY A 96 28.41 -25.68 30.21
CA GLY A 96 29.71 -25.41 30.81
C GLY A 96 30.75 -24.87 29.82
N LEU A 97 31.99 -24.69 30.33
CA LEU A 97 33.12 -24.20 29.53
C LEU A 97 33.47 -25.14 28.36
N SER A 98 33.28 -26.45 28.56
CA SER A 98 33.49 -27.47 27.53
C SER A 98 32.62 -27.22 26.30
N TYR A 99 31.35 -26.87 26.50
CA TYR A 99 30.44 -26.64 25.38
C TYR A 99 30.81 -25.38 24.59
N LEU A 100 31.16 -24.27 25.28
CA LEU A 100 31.61 -23.05 24.59
C LEU A 100 32.87 -23.29 23.75
N THR A 101 33.78 -24.14 24.24
CA THR A 101 34.99 -24.54 23.50
C THR A 101 34.64 -25.40 22.28
N GLU A 102 33.68 -26.31 22.41
CA GLU A 102 33.16 -27.12 21.30
C GLU A 102 32.52 -26.26 20.21
N LEU A 103 31.73 -25.24 20.59
CA LEU A 103 31.11 -24.30 19.64
C LEU A 103 32.17 -23.64 18.75
N VAL A 104 33.27 -23.18 19.33
CA VAL A 104 34.38 -22.56 18.59
C VAL A 104 35.06 -23.55 17.65
N ASN A 105 35.30 -24.77 18.11
CA ASN A 105 35.96 -25.82 17.31
C ASN A 105 35.08 -26.36 16.16
N THR A 106 33.77 -26.14 16.21
CA THR A 106 32.82 -26.59 15.18
C THR A 106 32.80 -25.64 13.96
N VAL A 107 33.29 -24.40 14.11
CA VAL A 107 33.21 -23.37 13.06
C VAL A 107 34.23 -23.66 11.94
N PRO A 108 33.79 -23.90 10.69
CA PRO A 108 34.72 -24.10 9.58
C PRO A 108 35.42 -22.79 9.17
N THR A 109 34.67 -21.67 9.19
CA THR A 109 35.19 -20.32 8.95
C THR A 109 34.23 -19.26 9.50
N ALA A 110 34.77 -18.27 10.21
CA ALA A 110 33.98 -17.15 10.71
C ALA A 110 33.44 -16.24 9.58
N ALA A 111 34.05 -16.29 8.38
CA ALA A 111 33.65 -15.47 7.23
C ALA A 111 32.22 -15.75 6.74
N HIS A 112 31.65 -16.92 7.04
CA HIS A 112 30.31 -17.33 6.61
C HIS A 112 29.21 -17.11 7.66
N VAL A 113 29.50 -16.39 8.75
CA VAL A 113 28.54 -16.14 9.85
C VAL A 113 27.19 -15.62 9.38
N VAL A 114 27.16 -14.68 8.41
CA VAL A 114 25.91 -14.12 7.85
C VAL A 114 25.08 -15.18 7.13
N HIS A 115 25.72 -16.12 6.44
CA HIS A 115 25.02 -17.22 5.75
C HIS A 115 24.35 -18.15 6.77
N TYR A 116 25.07 -18.56 7.81
CA TYR A 116 24.53 -19.42 8.86
C TYR A 116 23.42 -18.70 9.66
N ALA A 117 23.58 -17.41 9.97
CA ALA A 117 22.54 -16.62 10.62
C ALA A 117 21.25 -16.54 9.79
N LYS A 118 21.36 -16.39 8.46
CA LYS A 118 20.19 -16.44 7.55
C LYS A 118 19.50 -17.80 7.55
N ILE A 119 20.23 -18.90 7.76
CA ILE A 119 19.62 -20.24 7.92
C ILE A 119 18.79 -20.28 9.20
N ILE A 120 19.32 -19.79 10.33
CA ILE A 120 18.60 -19.73 11.61
C ILE A 120 17.33 -18.89 11.46
N GLN A 121 17.43 -17.70 10.87
CA GLN A 121 16.28 -16.82 10.61
C GLN A 121 15.21 -17.52 9.76
N ARG A 122 15.59 -18.21 8.69
CA ARG A 122 14.64 -19.00 7.88
C ARG A 122 13.95 -20.08 8.71
N LYS A 123 14.67 -20.75 9.62
CA LYS A 123 14.07 -21.73 10.53
C LYS A 123 13.13 -21.07 11.54
N ARG A 124 13.44 -19.88 12.06
CA ARG A 124 12.52 -19.11 12.90
C ARG A 124 11.22 -18.80 12.18
N ILE A 125 11.29 -18.27 10.95
CA ILE A 125 10.10 -17.95 10.15
C ILE A 125 9.20 -19.18 9.98
N LEU A 126 9.79 -20.36 9.75
CA LEU A 126 9.03 -21.61 9.68
C LEU A 126 8.38 -21.99 11.02
N ARG A 127 9.02 -21.70 12.16
CA ARG A 127 8.43 -21.91 13.50
C ARG A 127 7.33 -20.90 13.78
N ASP A 128 7.51 -19.63 13.43
CA ASP A 128 6.46 -18.60 13.53
C ASP A 128 5.21 -18.99 12.74
N LEU A 129 5.40 -19.58 11.56
CA LEU A 129 4.28 -20.07 10.74
C LEU A 129 3.52 -21.22 11.41
N ILE A 130 4.23 -22.13 12.08
CA ILE A 130 3.61 -23.22 12.85
C ILE A 130 2.86 -22.64 14.07
N GLU A 131 3.47 -21.70 14.77
CA GLU A 131 2.88 -21.02 15.94
C GLU A 131 1.59 -20.29 15.54
N ALA A 132 1.65 -19.45 14.49
CA ALA A 132 0.47 -18.77 13.96
C ALA A 132 -0.60 -19.75 13.47
N SER A 133 -0.22 -20.87 12.84
CA SER A 133 -1.17 -21.90 12.44
C SER A 133 -1.89 -22.52 13.64
N ASN A 134 -1.19 -22.77 14.75
CA ASN A 134 -1.79 -23.30 15.96
C ASN A 134 -2.74 -22.27 16.60
N GLU A 135 -2.33 -21.00 16.67
CA GLU A 135 -3.17 -19.92 17.18
C GLU A 135 -4.43 -19.73 16.34
N ILE A 136 -4.32 -19.73 15.01
CA ILE A 136 -5.47 -19.65 14.10
C ILE A 136 -6.39 -20.86 14.28
N SER A 137 -5.80 -22.05 14.47
CA SER A 137 -6.60 -23.24 14.79
C SER A 137 -7.35 -23.10 16.11
N LEU A 138 -6.78 -22.42 17.12
CA LEU A 138 -7.46 -22.14 18.39
C LEU A 138 -8.57 -21.09 18.23
N LEU A 139 -8.33 -20.05 17.41
CA LEU A 139 -9.34 -19.03 17.06
C LEU A 139 -10.58 -19.67 16.41
N ALA A 140 -10.39 -20.69 15.58
CA ALA A 140 -11.50 -21.39 14.91
C ALA A 140 -12.47 -22.10 15.87
N TYR A 141 -12.07 -22.36 17.13
CA TYR A 141 -12.96 -22.91 18.16
C TYR A 141 -13.76 -21.84 18.92
N GLN A 142 -13.53 -20.55 18.67
CA GLN A 142 -14.22 -19.45 19.35
C GLN A 142 -15.54 -19.08 18.65
N GLU A 143 -16.52 -19.99 18.68
CA GLU A 143 -17.80 -19.88 17.94
C GLU A 143 -18.69 -18.67 18.33
N HIS A 144 -18.37 -17.94 19.39
CA HIS A 144 -19.14 -16.79 19.87
C HIS A 144 -18.57 -15.43 19.45
N ALA A 145 -17.38 -15.41 18.83
CA ALA A 145 -16.79 -14.18 18.32
C ALA A 145 -17.33 -13.85 16.93
N ASP A 146 -17.29 -12.56 16.57
CA ASP A 146 -17.62 -12.12 15.23
C ASP A 146 -16.64 -12.72 14.21
N ILE A 147 -17.17 -13.34 13.16
CA ILE A 147 -16.38 -14.05 12.15
C ILE A 147 -15.43 -13.10 11.40
N ASP A 148 -15.82 -11.85 11.17
CA ASP A 148 -14.98 -10.85 10.50
C ASP A 148 -13.79 -10.46 11.38
N VAL A 149 -13.98 -10.46 12.71
CA VAL A 149 -12.91 -10.20 13.68
C VAL A 149 -11.93 -11.36 13.74
N LEU A 150 -12.42 -12.61 13.77
CA LEU A 150 -11.57 -13.81 13.76
C LEU A 150 -10.72 -13.90 12.47
N LEU A 151 -11.31 -13.52 11.32
CA LEU A 151 -10.60 -13.47 10.04
C LEU A 151 -9.51 -12.39 10.04
N ASP A 152 -9.78 -11.17 10.53
CA ASP A 152 -8.76 -10.12 10.64
C ASP A 152 -7.61 -10.52 11.59
N GLU A 153 -7.91 -11.17 12.71
CA GLU A 153 -6.88 -11.67 13.63
C GLU A 153 -6.00 -12.75 12.97
N ALA A 154 -6.61 -13.68 12.23
CA ALA A 154 -5.87 -14.70 11.49
C ALA A 154 -4.98 -14.09 10.39
N GLU A 155 -5.52 -13.13 9.64
CA GLU A 155 -4.78 -12.41 8.60
C GLU A 155 -3.62 -11.60 9.22
N SER A 156 -3.86 -10.92 10.32
CA SER A 156 -2.85 -10.15 11.06
C SER A 156 -1.70 -11.04 11.53
N LYS A 157 -2.00 -12.23 12.07
CA LYS A 157 -0.99 -13.21 12.51
C LYS A 157 -0.11 -13.69 11.36
N ILE A 158 -0.71 -14.11 10.24
CA ILE A 158 0.05 -14.55 9.06
C ILE A 158 0.90 -13.40 8.48
N PHE A 159 0.32 -12.21 8.42
CA PHE A 159 1.00 -11.06 7.85
C PHE A 159 2.18 -10.57 8.71
N GLY A 160 2.04 -10.61 10.04
CA GLY A 160 3.10 -10.26 10.99
C GLY A 160 4.39 -11.06 10.79
N ILE A 161 4.29 -12.31 10.34
CA ILE A 161 5.43 -13.16 10.00
C ILE A 161 6.22 -12.59 8.80
N SER A 162 5.53 -12.06 7.79
CA SER A 162 6.19 -11.44 6.63
C SER A 162 6.87 -10.11 6.99
N GLN A 163 6.31 -9.38 7.96
CA GLN A 163 6.79 -8.07 8.40
C GLN A 163 7.96 -8.11 9.37
N HIS A 164 8.31 -9.24 9.98
CA HIS A 164 9.55 -9.33 10.76
C HIS A 164 10.83 -9.10 9.91
N SER A 165 10.70 -8.94 8.58
CA SER A 165 11.75 -8.47 7.67
C SER A 165 11.77 -6.95 7.43
N LEU A 166 10.75 -6.20 7.86
CA LEU A 166 10.65 -4.74 7.77
C LEU A 166 11.00 -4.14 9.13
N SER A 167 12.17 -3.50 9.21
CA SER A 167 12.72 -2.94 10.43
C SER A 167 11.81 -1.88 11.05
N THR A 168 11.31 -2.13 12.26
CA THR A 168 10.70 -1.14 13.16
C THR A 168 11.76 -0.31 13.92
N SER A 169 13.03 -0.37 13.51
CA SER A 169 14.13 0.33 14.15
C SER A 169 14.19 1.79 13.72
N PHE A 170 14.70 2.65 14.61
CA PHE A 170 15.11 3.99 14.25
C PHE A 170 16.26 3.89 13.24
N VAL A 171 16.07 4.45 12.05
CA VAL A 171 17.11 4.56 11.03
C VAL A 171 17.87 5.86 11.23
N ALA A 172 19.20 5.79 11.31
CA ALA A 172 20.01 7.00 11.42
C ALA A 172 19.89 7.81 10.13
N VAL A 173 19.69 9.14 10.23
CA VAL A 173 19.54 10.01 9.05
C VAL A 173 20.66 9.78 8.04
N LYS A 174 21.90 9.61 8.52
CA LYS A 174 23.11 9.35 7.71
C LYS A 174 22.92 8.20 6.71
N GLU A 175 22.25 7.12 7.12
CA GLU A 175 22.01 5.94 6.28
C GLU A 175 21.03 6.21 5.14
N THR A 176 20.18 7.23 5.28
CA THR A 176 19.20 7.63 4.25
C THR A 176 19.68 8.75 3.33
N LEU A 177 20.77 9.44 3.68
CA LEU A 177 21.27 10.63 2.96
C LEU A 177 21.78 10.29 1.57
N GLU A 178 22.49 9.17 1.40
CA GLU A 178 23.02 8.75 0.10
C GLU A 178 21.88 8.49 -0.90
N GLY A 179 20.88 7.71 -0.48
CA GLY A 179 19.68 7.48 -1.29
C GLY A 179 18.87 8.78 -1.54
N ALA A 180 18.90 9.75 -0.61
CA ALA A 180 18.30 11.05 -0.83
C ALA A 180 19.02 11.86 -1.90
N PHE A 181 20.36 11.86 -1.87
CA PHE A 181 21.19 12.53 -2.86
C PHE A 181 20.99 11.93 -4.26
N GLU A 182 20.97 10.59 -4.39
CA GLU A 182 20.68 9.94 -5.66
C GLU A 182 19.31 10.32 -6.24
N ARG A 183 18.28 10.45 -5.40
CA ARG A 183 16.95 10.89 -5.85
C ARG A 183 16.96 12.33 -6.37
N ILE A 184 17.69 13.23 -5.70
CA ILE A 184 17.84 14.63 -6.11
C ILE A 184 18.62 14.72 -7.42
N ASP A 185 19.74 13.99 -7.53
CA ASP A 185 20.58 13.96 -8.71
C ASP A 185 19.83 13.44 -9.95
N LYS A 186 19.03 12.38 -9.80
CA LYS A 186 18.15 11.87 -10.87
C LYS A 186 17.13 12.91 -11.35
N LEU A 187 16.54 13.68 -10.43
CA LEU A 187 15.60 14.76 -10.79
C LEU A 187 16.32 15.91 -11.50
N SER A 188 17.52 16.27 -11.05
CA SER A 188 18.32 17.35 -11.64
C SER A 188 18.85 17.02 -13.04
N LYS A 189 19.08 15.74 -13.34
CA LYS A 189 19.62 15.28 -14.63
C LYS A 189 18.61 15.26 -15.77
N GLY A 190 17.35 15.65 -15.52
CA GLY A 190 16.53 16.27 -16.56
C GLY A 190 15.85 15.33 -17.57
N ASP A 191 15.36 14.15 -17.16
CA ASP A 191 14.46 13.35 -18.02
C ASP A 191 13.05 13.98 -18.18
N GLY A 192 12.78 15.14 -17.56
CA GLY A 192 11.45 15.76 -17.52
C GLY A 192 10.41 14.94 -16.73
N ARG A 193 10.83 13.84 -16.11
CA ARG A 193 9.97 12.95 -15.33
C ARG A 193 9.71 13.54 -13.95
N LEU A 194 8.45 13.58 -13.57
CA LEU A 194 8.02 13.96 -12.23
C LEU A 194 8.56 12.98 -11.19
N ARG A 195 8.71 13.46 -9.96
CA ARG A 195 9.10 12.61 -8.82
C ARG A 195 8.00 11.60 -8.49
N GLY A 196 6.75 12.04 -8.56
CA GLY A 196 5.55 11.23 -8.38
C GLY A 196 4.96 10.74 -9.71
N ILE A 197 3.82 10.05 -9.63
CA ILE A 197 3.04 9.63 -10.80
C ILE A 197 2.34 10.86 -11.40
N SER A 198 2.46 11.09 -12.72
CA SER A 198 1.75 12.20 -13.39
C SER A 198 0.24 12.04 -13.28
N THR A 199 -0.44 13.15 -13.04
CA THR A 199 -1.91 13.21 -13.13
C THR A 199 -2.40 13.30 -14.58
N GLY A 200 -1.51 13.55 -15.55
CA GLY A 200 -1.87 13.87 -16.94
C GLY A 200 -2.29 15.33 -17.14
N PHE A 201 -2.35 16.12 -16.08
CA PHE A 201 -2.70 17.52 -16.11
C PHE A 201 -1.48 18.38 -15.77
N GLY A 202 -0.81 18.93 -16.79
CA GLY A 202 0.49 19.58 -16.62
C GLY A 202 0.48 20.72 -15.60
N ALA A 203 -0.58 21.54 -15.60
CA ALA A 203 -0.71 22.64 -14.64
C ALA A 203 -0.90 22.15 -13.19
N LEU A 204 -1.54 20.98 -12.99
CA LEU A 204 -1.67 20.35 -11.68
C LEU A 204 -0.38 19.67 -11.25
N ASP A 205 0.27 18.95 -12.16
CA ASP A 205 1.56 18.31 -11.93
C ASP A 205 2.66 19.31 -11.58
N ASN A 206 2.64 20.51 -12.16
CA ASN A 206 3.56 21.58 -11.79
C ASN A 206 3.39 22.03 -10.32
N LYS A 207 2.20 21.87 -9.73
CA LYS A 207 1.95 22.22 -8.33
C LYS A 207 2.13 21.03 -7.38
N LEU A 208 1.84 19.82 -7.84
CA LEU A 208 1.93 18.59 -7.02
C LEU A 208 3.28 17.87 -7.14
N ALA A 209 4.05 18.14 -8.19
CA ALA A 209 5.21 17.34 -8.62
C ALA A 209 4.86 15.85 -8.87
N GLY A 210 3.63 15.59 -9.30
CA GLY A 210 3.02 14.26 -9.40
C GLY A 210 2.53 13.71 -8.06
N LEU A 211 1.81 12.60 -8.10
CA LEU A 211 1.29 11.90 -6.92
C LEU A 211 2.43 11.16 -6.22
N GLN A 212 2.75 11.57 -4.98
CA GLN A 212 3.88 11.01 -4.25
C GLN A 212 3.51 9.69 -3.56
N LYS A 213 4.48 8.79 -3.45
CA LYS A 213 4.33 7.56 -2.68
C LYS A 213 4.06 7.85 -1.22
N SER A 214 3.27 7.00 -0.58
CA SER A 214 2.86 7.13 0.82
C SER A 214 1.90 8.29 1.14
N ASP A 215 1.48 9.06 0.13
CA ASP A 215 0.53 10.15 0.33
C ASP A 215 -0.92 9.65 0.25
N LEU A 216 -1.76 10.22 1.11
CA LEU A 216 -3.21 10.15 1.04
C LEU A 216 -3.71 11.46 0.42
N ILE A 217 -4.28 11.36 -0.77
CA ILE A 217 -4.87 12.47 -1.54
C ILE A 217 -6.38 12.39 -1.41
N ILE A 218 -6.99 13.42 -0.84
CA ILE A 218 -8.45 13.53 -0.75
C ILE A 218 -8.94 14.33 -1.95
N LEU A 219 -9.79 13.72 -2.78
CA LEU A 219 -10.48 14.39 -3.87
C LEU A 219 -11.94 14.60 -3.48
N ALA A 220 -12.37 15.83 -3.30
CA ALA A 220 -13.73 16.10 -2.84
C ALA A 220 -14.50 17.08 -3.71
N ALA A 221 -15.78 16.79 -3.92
CA ALA A 221 -16.68 17.65 -4.68
C ALA A 221 -18.13 17.45 -4.24
N ARG A 222 -19.01 18.35 -4.68
CA ARG A 222 -20.46 18.08 -4.67
C ARG A 222 -20.81 17.02 -5.73
N PRO A 223 -21.95 16.34 -5.59
CA PRO A 223 -22.46 15.43 -6.62
C PRO A 223 -22.48 16.08 -8.00
N SER A 224 -22.27 15.26 -9.04
CA SER A 224 -22.33 15.68 -10.45
C SER A 224 -21.26 16.68 -10.91
N LEU A 225 -20.27 17.04 -10.08
CA LEU A 225 -19.18 17.93 -10.49
C LEU A 225 -17.99 17.22 -11.17
N GLY A 226 -18.04 15.89 -11.33
CA GLY A 226 -17.02 15.13 -12.06
C GLY A 226 -15.93 14.46 -11.21
N LYS A 227 -16.14 14.25 -9.90
CA LYS A 227 -15.16 13.60 -8.98
C LYS A 227 -14.60 12.27 -9.53
N THR A 228 -15.49 11.38 -9.96
CA THR A 228 -15.14 10.05 -10.48
C THR A 228 -14.43 10.17 -11.83
N SER A 229 -14.92 11.04 -12.71
CA SER A 229 -14.29 11.27 -14.01
C SER A 229 -12.86 11.79 -13.88
N PHE A 230 -12.64 12.75 -13.00
CA PHE A 230 -11.30 13.28 -12.73
C PHE A 230 -10.34 12.19 -12.24
N ALA A 231 -10.79 11.34 -11.31
CA ALA A 231 -10.00 10.22 -10.82
C ALA A 231 -9.74 9.16 -11.91
N LEU A 232 -10.73 8.86 -12.75
CA LEU A 232 -10.60 7.93 -13.88
C LEU A 232 -9.65 8.46 -14.96
N ASP A 233 -9.64 9.76 -15.24
CA ASP A 233 -8.70 10.36 -16.19
C ASP A 233 -7.24 10.25 -15.69
N ILE A 234 -7.03 10.46 -14.39
CA ILE A 234 -5.72 10.22 -13.75
C ILE A 234 -5.34 8.74 -13.85
N ALA A 235 -6.25 7.83 -13.50
CA ALA A 235 -6.03 6.38 -13.60
C ALA A 235 -5.66 5.95 -15.01
N ARG A 236 -6.43 6.42 -16.00
CA ARG A 236 -6.21 6.15 -17.43
C ARG A 236 -4.86 6.69 -17.88
N HIS A 237 -4.50 7.92 -17.51
CA HIS A 237 -3.19 8.48 -17.84
C HIS A 237 -2.05 7.64 -17.24
N ALA A 238 -2.11 7.36 -15.93
CA ALA A 238 -1.10 6.58 -15.23
C ALA A 238 -0.94 5.17 -15.82
N ALA A 239 -2.05 4.48 -16.13
CA ALA A 239 -2.01 3.13 -16.66
C ALA A 239 -1.61 3.07 -18.15
N VAL A 240 -2.14 3.97 -18.98
CA VAL A 240 -1.91 3.92 -20.44
C VAL A 240 -0.57 4.54 -20.82
N LYS A 241 -0.26 5.74 -20.28
CA LYS A 241 0.94 6.51 -20.67
C LYS A 241 2.16 6.15 -19.84
N GLU A 242 2.00 5.99 -18.53
CA GLU A 242 3.12 5.66 -17.64
C GLU A 242 3.26 4.16 -17.35
N LYS A 243 2.31 3.33 -17.81
CA LYS A 243 2.28 1.87 -17.56
C LYS A 243 2.34 1.51 -16.06
N LYS A 244 1.71 2.35 -15.23
CA LYS A 244 1.55 2.14 -13.77
C LYS A 244 0.36 1.26 -13.48
N ARG A 245 0.50 0.37 -12.50
CA ARG A 245 -0.57 -0.53 -12.07
C ARG A 245 -1.54 0.21 -11.16
N VAL A 246 -2.79 0.33 -11.58
CA VAL A 246 -3.81 1.11 -10.88
C VAL A 246 -4.89 0.19 -10.34
N GLY A 247 -5.13 0.23 -9.03
CA GLY A 247 -6.28 -0.41 -8.40
C GLY A 247 -7.41 0.60 -8.17
N ILE A 248 -8.66 0.20 -8.43
CA ILE A 248 -9.86 1.04 -8.23
C ILE A 248 -10.88 0.26 -7.40
N PHE A 249 -11.18 0.77 -6.21
CA PHE A 249 -12.34 0.36 -5.42
C PHE A 249 -13.53 1.26 -5.76
N SER A 250 -14.52 0.71 -6.44
CA SER A 250 -15.76 1.38 -6.80
C SER A 250 -16.88 0.92 -5.89
N LEU A 251 -17.28 1.77 -4.96
CA LEU A 251 -18.33 1.51 -3.98
C LEU A 251 -19.68 2.10 -4.41
N GLU A 252 -19.67 3.11 -5.29
CA GLU A 252 -20.87 3.78 -5.81
C GLU A 252 -21.33 3.21 -7.17
N MET A 253 -20.38 2.95 -8.07
CA MET A 253 -20.65 2.57 -9.47
C MET A 253 -20.26 1.12 -9.75
N SER A 254 -20.94 0.47 -10.70
CA SER A 254 -20.51 -0.87 -11.17
C SER A 254 -19.25 -0.78 -12.03
N GLY A 255 -18.52 -1.89 -12.13
CA GLY A 255 -17.33 -2.00 -12.98
C GLY A 255 -17.65 -1.69 -14.44
N GLU A 256 -18.80 -2.16 -14.95
CA GLU A 256 -19.28 -1.86 -16.30
C GLU A 256 -19.42 -0.35 -16.54
N GLN A 257 -20.02 0.39 -15.60
CA GLN A 257 -20.19 1.82 -15.74
C GLN A 257 -18.86 2.59 -15.73
N LEU A 258 -17.86 2.10 -14.99
CA LEU A 258 -16.52 2.68 -15.01
C LEU A 258 -15.80 2.37 -16.33
N VAL A 259 -15.93 1.15 -16.84
CA VAL A 259 -15.36 0.73 -18.12
C VAL A 259 -15.94 1.54 -19.27
N ASP A 260 -17.27 1.76 -19.31
CA ASP A 260 -17.90 2.61 -20.32
C ASP A 260 -17.32 4.03 -20.35
N ARG A 261 -17.01 4.60 -19.17
CA ARG A 261 -16.38 5.92 -19.07
C ARG A 261 -14.93 5.91 -19.51
N LEU A 262 -14.18 4.86 -19.19
CA LEU A 262 -12.80 4.68 -19.68
C LEU A 262 -12.79 4.57 -21.21
N ILE A 263 -13.73 3.84 -21.81
CA ILE A 263 -13.89 3.73 -23.27
C ILE A 263 -14.28 5.08 -23.84
N ALA A 264 -15.32 5.75 -23.33
CA ALA A 264 -15.77 7.05 -23.82
C ALA A 264 -14.63 8.09 -23.83
N SER A 265 -13.89 8.18 -22.73
CA SER A 265 -12.76 9.11 -22.58
C SER A 265 -11.54 8.72 -23.44
N GLN A 266 -11.27 7.43 -23.65
CA GLN A 266 -10.15 6.98 -24.47
C GLN A 266 -10.46 7.06 -25.98
N ALA A 267 -11.67 6.68 -26.38
CA ALA A 267 -12.14 6.67 -27.77
C ALA A 267 -12.54 8.05 -28.27
N GLN A 268 -12.80 9.01 -27.36
CA GLN A 268 -13.38 10.30 -27.69
C GLN A 268 -14.74 10.14 -28.38
N VAL A 269 -15.58 9.27 -27.80
CA VAL A 269 -16.96 9.03 -28.25
C VAL A 269 -17.92 9.34 -27.11
N ASP A 270 -19.05 9.98 -27.44
CA ASP A 270 -20.09 10.35 -26.49
C ASP A 270 -20.57 9.14 -25.65
N LEU A 271 -20.58 9.31 -24.33
CA LEU A 271 -20.92 8.23 -23.40
C LEU A 271 -22.37 7.75 -23.57
N TRP A 272 -23.30 8.64 -23.89
CA TRP A 272 -24.70 8.28 -24.11
C TRP A 272 -24.89 7.47 -25.39
N ARG A 273 -24.13 7.78 -26.45
CA ARG A 273 -24.12 6.96 -27.67
C ARG A 273 -23.61 5.54 -27.40
N ILE A 274 -22.53 5.39 -26.62
CA ILE A 274 -22.02 4.08 -26.19
C ILE A 274 -23.12 3.32 -25.42
N ARG A 275 -23.74 3.97 -24.42
CA ARG A 275 -24.78 3.35 -23.60
C ARG A 275 -26.07 2.99 -24.36
N THR A 276 -26.41 3.74 -25.40
CA THR A 276 -27.64 3.53 -26.19
C THR A 276 -27.41 2.70 -27.45
N GLY A 277 -26.16 2.41 -27.81
CA GLY A 277 -25.79 1.73 -29.05
C GLY A 277 -26.02 2.58 -30.32
N LYS A 278 -26.30 3.89 -30.18
CA LYS A 278 -26.55 4.81 -31.31
C LYS A 278 -25.23 5.38 -31.84
N LEU A 279 -24.35 4.50 -32.28
CA LEU A 279 -23.02 4.83 -32.77
C LEU A 279 -23.06 5.32 -34.22
N SER A 280 -22.30 6.38 -34.51
CA SER A 280 -22.16 6.93 -35.86
C SER A 280 -21.26 6.06 -36.72
N MET A 281 -21.67 5.89 -37.98
CA MET A 281 -20.89 5.26 -39.06
C MET A 281 -20.75 6.18 -40.28
N GLU A 282 -21.15 7.45 -40.17
CA GLU A 282 -21.25 8.41 -41.27
C GLU A 282 -20.24 9.56 -41.12
N ASN A 283 -19.85 10.18 -42.25
CA ASN A 283 -19.12 11.46 -42.34
C ASN A 283 -17.87 11.60 -41.44
N ASN A 284 -16.82 10.80 -41.68
CA ASN A 284 -15.52 10.83 -40.97
C ASN A 284 -15.57 10.52 -39.46
N GLU A 285 -16.74 10.32 -38.84
CA GLU A 285 -16.92 9.87 -37.46
C GLU A 285 -17.32 8.38 -37.46
N ASN A 286 -16.32 7.49 -37.41
CA ASN A 286 -16.53 6.06 -37.23
C ASN A 286 -16.36 5.71 -35.75
N ASP A 287 -17.45 5.84 -34.98
CA ASP A 287 -17.43 5.59 -33.53
C ASP A 287 -16.97 4.15 -33.22
N PHE A 288 -17.34 3.17 -34.07
CA PHE A 288 -16.91 1.78 -33.91
C PHE A 288 -15.40 1.61 -34.06
N ALA A 289 -14.77 2.30 -35.01
CA ALA A 289 -13.32 2.26 -35.19
C ALA A 289 -12.60 2.89 -33.99
N SER A 290 -13.05 4.07 -33.54
CA SER A 290 -12.47 4.74 -32.37
C SER A 290 -12.62 3.91 -31.09
N ILE A 291 -13.78 3.27 -30.88
CA ILE A 291 -14.00 2.37 -29.76
C ILE A 291 -13.09 1.15 -29.84
N ARG A 292 -12.92 0.55 -31.02
CA ARG A 292 -12.02 -0.59 -31.20
C ARG A 292 -10.57 -0.23 -30.84
N ASP A 293 -10.07 0.89 -31.34
CA ASP A 293 -8.71 1.36 -31.03
C ASP A 293 -8.55 1.62 -29.52
N ALA A 294 -9.58 2.17 -28.87
CA ALA A 294 -9.60 2.38 -27.43
C ALA A 294 -9.59 1.06 -26.64
N LEU A 295 -10.34 0.05 -27.08
CA LEU A 295 -10.35 -1.28 -26.47
C LEU A 295 -8.97 -1.95 -26.57
N ASP A 296 -8.31 -1.85 -27.72
CA ASP A 296 -6.96 -2.39 -27.91
C ASP A 296 -5.98 -1.74 -26.91
N ILE A 297 -6.01 -0.40 -26.78
CA ILE A 297 -5.17 0.33 -25.81
C ILE A 297 -5.49 -0.02 -24.36
N LEU A 298 -6.77 -0.09 -23.99
CA LEU A 298 -7.22 -0.36 -22.63
C LEU A 298 -6.97 -1.82 -22.22
N SER A 299 -6.99 -2.76 -23.16
CA SER A 299 -6.71 -4.18 -22.90
C SER A 299 -5.28 -4.43 -22.41
N GLU A 300 -4.34 -3.56 -22.78
CA GLU A 300 -2.95 -3.59 -22.32
C GLU A 300 -2.70 -2.76 -21.07
N ALA A 301 -3.68 -1.95 -20.62
CA ALA A 301 -3.53 -1.06 -19.49
C ALA A 301 -3.72 -1.83 -18.18
N PRO A 302 -2.76 -1.77 -17.22
CA PRO A 302 -2.86 -2.52 -15.97
C PRO A 302 -3.78 -1.82 -14.96
N ILE A 303 -5.08 -1.81 -15.26
CA ILE A 303 -6.16 -1.27 -14.40
C ILE A 303 -6.94 -2.44 -13.81
N PHE A 304 -7.07 -2.46 -12.48
CA PHE A 304 -7.78 -3.50 -11.74
C PHE A 304 -8.97 -2.87 -11.01
N ILE A 305 -10.18 -3.35 -11.29
CA ILE A 305 -11.41 -2.80 -10.71
C ILE A 305 -12.01 -3.81 -9.74
N PHE A 306 -12.42 -3.31 -8.58
CA PHE A 306 -13.21 -4.03 -7.60
C PHE A 306 -14.48 -3.22 -7.30
N ASP A 307 -15.66 -3.78 -7.58
CA ASP A 307 -16.94 -3.06 -7.65
C ASP A 307 -18.04 -3.57 -6.68
N SER A 308 -17.66 -4.00 -5.48
CA SER A 308 -18.64 -4.39 -4.44
C SER A 308 -18.97 -3.24 -3.49
N ALA A 309 -20.27 -3.09 -3.19
CA ALA A 309 -20.81 -2.04 -2.32
C ALA A 309 -20.56 -2.28 -0.81
N TYR A 310 -20.17 -3.49 -0.40
CA TYR A 310 -20.05 -3.88 1.01
C TYR A 310 -18.59 -4.17 1.37
N VAL A 311 -17.77 -3.12 1.44
CA VAL A 311 -16.34 -3.23 1.81
C VAL A 311 -16.02 -2.33 3.00
N ASN A 312 -15.42 -2.93 4.03
CA ASN A 312 -14.81 -2.20 5.14
C ASN A 312 -13.32 -1.93 4.89
N ALA A 313 -12.70 -1.08 5.71
CA ALA A 313 -11.28 -0.72 5.53
C ALA A 313 -10.30 -1.90 5.65
N ILE A 314 -10.66 -2.94 6.41
CA ILE A 314 -9.85 -4.15 6.58
C ILE A 314 -9.86 -4.97 5.29
N GLN A 315 -11.04 -5.30 4.78
CA GLN A 315 -11.20 -6.04 3.53
C GLN A 315 -10.52 -5.32 2.36
N MET A 316 -10.64 -3.98 2.29
CA MET A 316 -9.94 -3.17 1.31
C MET A 316 -8.42 -3.33 1.41
N ARG A 317 -7.87 -3.25 2.62
CA ARG A 317 -6.44 -3.46 2.87
C ARG A 317 -5.99 -4.85 2.43
N THR A 318 -6.77 -5.89 2.74
CA THR A 318 -6.47 -7.27 2.35
C THR A 318 -6.44 -7.43 0.84
N LEU A 319 -7.45 -6.91 0.14
CA LEU A 319 -7.52 -6.95 -1.32
C LEU A 319 -6.40 -6.13 -1.98
N ALA A 320 -6.08 -4.94 -1.46
CA ALA A 320 -4.99 -4.11 -1.96
C ALA A 320 -3.63 -4.79 -1.78
N ARG A 321 -3.38 -5.42 -0.62
CA ARG A 321 -2.17 -6.21 -0.35
C ARG A 321 -2.05 -7.40 -1.30
N ARG A 322 -3.15 -8.11 -1.53
CA ARG A 322 -3.19 -9.23 -2.48
C ARG A 322 -2.82 -8.76 -3.88
N LEU A 323 -3.40 -7.66 -4.34
CA LEU A 323 -3.08 -7.06 -5.65
C LEU A 323 -1.61 -6.64 -5.75
N GLN A 324 -1.08 -5.99 -4.70
CA GLN A 324 0.34 -5.62 -4.61
C GLN A 324 1.27 -6.84 -4.74
N ALA A 325 0.94 -7.95 -4.07
CA ALA A 325 1.74 -9.16 -4.07
C ALA A 325 1.66 -9.95 -5.40
N GLU A 326 0.47 -10.07 -5.99
CA GLU A 326 0.24 -10.87 -7.20
C GLU A 326 0.67 -10.13 -8.48
N SER A 327 0.33 -8.84 -8.58
CA SER A 327 0.51 -8.07 -9.82
C SER A 327 1.38 -6.83 -9.66
N GLY A 328 1.63 -6.37 -8.43
CA GLY A 328 2.17 -5.05 -8.14
C GLY A 328 1.06 -3.99 -8.08
N LEU A 329 1.31 -2.89 -7.38
CA LEU A 329 0.39 -1.77 -7.28
C LEU A 329 1.21 -0.48 -7.17
N ASP A 330 0.85 0.52 -7.98
CA ASP A 330 1.53 1.82 -8.05
C ASP A 330 0.61 2.98 -7.62
N LEU A 331 -0.71 2.86 -7.82
CA LEU A 331 -1.72 3.85 -7.43
C LEU A 331 -3.00 3.13 -7.01
N LEU A 332 -3.64 3.60 -5.93
CA LEU A 332 -4.95 3.11 -5.52
C LEU A 332 -5.99 4.24 -5.50
N ILE A 333 -7.18 3.98 -6.04
CA ILE A 333 -8.32 4.90 -6.04
C ILE A 333 -9.48 4.27 -5.26
N VAL A 334 -10.15 5.06 -4.42
CA VAL A 334 -11.32 4.64 -3.63
C VAL A 334 -12.48 5.61 -3.90
N ASP A 335 -13.55 5.15 -4.54
CA ASP A 335 -14.75 5.92 -4.89
C ASP A 335 -16.01 5.37 -4.20
N TYR A 336 -16.48 5.90 -3.08
CA TYR A 336 -15.95 7.01 -2.28
C TYR A 336 -16.04 6.68 -0.78
N LEU A 337 -15.24 7.38 0.03
CA LEU A 337 -14.96 7.07 1.44
C LEU A 337 -16.19 6.78 2.30
N GLN A 338 -17.23 7.60 2.19
CA GLN A 338 -18.40 7.51 3.07
C GLN A 338 -19.31 6.29 2.79
N LEU A 339 -19.05 5.51 1.75
CA LEU A 339 -19.74 4.23 1.50
C LEU A 339 -19.05 3.04 2.16
N MET A 340 -17.83 3.23 2.69
CA MET A 340 -17.15 2.16 3.40
C MET A 340 -17.89 1.81 4.69
N MET A 341 -18.12 0.53 4.90
CA MET A 341 -18.78 0.07 6.12
C MET A 341 -17.85 0.25 7.32
N ALA A 342 -18.38 0.85 8.38
CA ALA A 342 -17.71 0.86 9.66
C ALA A 342 -17.70 -0.53 10.28
N ARG A 343 -16.63 -0.83 11.03
CA ARG A 343 -16.51 -2.07 11.80
C ARG A 343 -17.58 -2.15 12.89
N ASP A 344 -17.87 -1.03 13.53
CA ASP A 344 -18.93 -0.91 14.54
C ASP A 344 -19.96 0.14 14.08
N PRO A 345 -21.14 -0.29 13.61
CA PRO A 345 -22.20 0.63 13.19
C PRO A 345 -22.74 1.52 14.32
N SER A 346 -22.47 1.18 15.59
CA SER A 346 -22.95 1.92 16.76
C SER A 346 -22.17 3.20 17.04
N VAL A 347 -20.95 3.34 16.50
CA VAL A 347 -20.13 4.54 16.68
C VAL A 347 -20.61 5.68 15.76
N SER A 348 -20.32 6.91 16.16
CA SER A 348 -20.70 8.10 15.38
C SER A 348 -20.07 8.11 13.98
N GLU A 349 -20.77 8.64 12.97
CA GLU A 349 -20.27 8.79 11.59
C GLU A 349 -18.89 9.48 11.54
N VAL A 350 -18.64 10.46 12.42
CA VAL A 350 -17.34 11.15 12.56
C VAL A 350 -16.22 10.18 12.94
N GLN A 351 -16.49 9.28 13.88
CA GLN A 351 -15.53 8.28 14.34
C GLN A 351 -15.28 7.23 13.26
N GLN A 352 -16.32 6.77 12.58
CA GLN A 352 -16.21 5.83 11.46
C GLN A 352 -15.29 6.38 10.36
N ILE A 353 -15.54 7.63 9.94
CA ILE A 353 -14.74 8.31 8.92
C ILE A 353 -13.29 8.53 9.39
N THR A 354 -13.10 8.84 10.68
CA THR A 354 -11.78 8.98 11.30
C THR A 354 -10.98 7.67 11.23
N GLU A 355 -11.60 6.53 11.54
CA GLU A 355 -10.97 5.22 11.46
C GLU A 355 -10.58 4.86 10.02
N ILE A 356 -11.50 5.09 9.07
CA ILE A 356 -11.25 4.85 7.64
C ILE A 356 -10.08 5.71 7.13
N SER A 357 -10.08 7.00 7.44
CA SER A 357 -9.02 7.94 7.03
C SER A 357 -7.64 7.51 7.52
N ARG A 358 -7.53 7.14 8.80
CA ARG A 358 -6.28 6.64 9.39
C ARG A 358 -5.86 5.31 8.76
N ALA A 359 -6.80 4.40 8.54
CA ALA A 359 -6.52 3.12 7.91
C ALA A 359 -5.94 3.30 6.50
N LEU A 360 -6.51 4.21 5.70
CA LEU A 360 -6.02 4.51 4.36
C LEU A 360 -4.66 5.20 4.37
N LYS A 361 -4.41 6.15 5.29
CA LYS A 361 -3.08 6.74 5.43
C LYS A 361 -2.03 5.70 5.86
N GLY A 362 -2.41 4.79 6.75
CA GLY A 362 -1.60 3.63 7.12
C GLY A 362 -1.29 2.76 5.89
N LEU A 363 -2.32 2.43 5.11
CA LEU A 363 -2.20 1.62 3.90
C LEU A 363 -1.28 2.27 2.86
N ALA A 364 -1.41 3.58 2.63
CA ALA A 364 -0.56 4.32 1.69
C ALA A 364 0.92 4.20 2.05
N LYS A 365 1.25 4.38 3.34
CA LYS A 365 2.62 4.24 3.87
C LYS A 365 3.12 2.80 3.79
N GLU A 366 2.28 1.85 4.15
CA GLU A 366 2.62 0.43 4.18
C GLU A 366 2.94 -0.10 2.77
N LEU A 367 2.06 0.19 1.80
CA LEU A 367 2.23 -0.21 0.41
C LEU A 367 3.22 0.69 -0.35
N ASN A 368 3.58 1.83 0.22
CA ASN A 368 4.44 2.84 -0.39
C ASN A 368 3.92 3.31 -1.76
N ILE A 369 2.62 3.61 -1.83
CA ILE A 369 1.91 4.11 -3.01
C ILE A 369 1.08 5.35 -2.67
N PRO A 370 0.78 6.25 -3.63
CA PRO A 370 -0.29 7.22 -3.49
C PRO A 370 -1.67 6.53 -3.41
N ILE A 371 -2.54 7.05 -2.56
CA ILE A 371 -3.96 6.67 -2.51
C ILE A 371 -4.81 7.91 -2.76
N ILE A 372 -5.66 7.88 -3.80
CA ILE A 372 -6.69 8.89 -4.04
C ILE A 372 -7.99 8.39 -3.43
N ALA A 373 -8.46 9.07 -2.39
CA ALA A 373 -9.73 8.77 -1.75
C ALA A 373 -10.75 9.86 -2.08
N ILE A 374 -11.83 9.47 -2.75
CA ILE A 374 -12.90 10.38 -3.13
C ILE A 374 -13.80 10.62 -1.93
N SER A 375 -14.23 11.87 -1.74
CA SER A 375 -15.09 12.28 -0.64
C SER A 375 -16.19 13.22 -1.11
N GLN A 376 -17.39 13.09 -0.54
CA GLN A 376 -18.48 14.01 -0.84
C GLN A 376 -18.48 15.22 0.11
N LEU A 377 -18.69 16.42 -0.46
CA LEU A 377 -18.80 17.66 0.33
C LEU A 377 -20.21 17.87 0.92
N SER A 378 -20.25 18.58 2.04
CA SER A 378 -21.50 19.04 2.65
C SER A 378 -22.30 19.97 1.72
N ARG A 379 -23.62 20.06 1.93
CA ARG A 379 -24.49 21.00 1.18
C ARG A 379 -24.21 22.47 1.51
N ALA A 380 -23.48 22.76 2.59
CA ALA A 380 -23.19 24.14 3.03
C ALA A 380 -22.39 24.94 2.00
N VAL A 381 -21.63 24.28 1.13
CA VAL A 381 -20.90 24.91 0.02
C VAL A 381 -21.85 25.70 -0.90
N GLU A 382 -23.02 25.14 -1.19
CA GLU A 382 -24.00 25.72 -2.14
C GLU A 382 -24.64 27.01 -1.62
N GLN A 383 -24.62 27.23 -0.30
CA GLN A 383 -25.18 28.42 0.33
C GLN A 383 -24.25 29.64 0.25
N ARG A 384 -22.99 29.45 -0.17
CA ARG A 384 -22.01 30.54 -0.28
C ARG A 384 -22.05 31.19 -1.65
N THR A 385 -21.70 32.47 -1.69
CA THR A 385 -21.53 33.24 -2.93
C THR A 385 -20.13 33.87 -2.93
N PRO A 386 -19.20 33.40 -3.78
CA PRO A 386 -19.29 32.24 -4.67
C PRO A 386 -19.26 30.89 -3.92
N PRO A 387 -19.78 29.78 -4.50
CA PRO A 387 -19.87 28.46 -3.87
C PRO A 387 -18.52 27.72 -3.89
N ILE A 388 -17.51 28.32 -3.27
CA ILE A 388 -16.14 27.78 -3.22
C ILE A 388 -16.01 26.84 -2.00
N PRO A 389 -15.62 25.57 -2.21
CA PRO A 389 -15.31 24.63 -1.12
C PRO A 389 -14.14 25.08 -0.24
N LYS A 390 -14.20 24.71 1.03
CA LYS A 390 -13.15 24.89 2.04
C LYS A 390 -12.95 23.59 2.81
N LEU A 391 -11.86 23.47 3.55
CA LEU A 391 -11.53 22.25 4.32
C LEU A 391 -12.64 21.86 5.30
N SER A 392 -13.33 22.83 5.90
CA SER A 392 -14.48 22.59 6.78
C SER A 392 -15.71 21.97 6.09
N ASP A 393 -15.74 21.87 4.77
CA ASP A 393 -16.82 21.25 4.01
C ASP A 393 -16.67 19.74 3.81
N LEU A 394 -15.49 19.19 4.13
CA LEU A 394 -15.28 17.75 4.21
C LEU A 394 -16.23 17.22 5.29
N ARG A 395 -17.27 16.53 4.84
CA ARG A 395 -18.40 16.13 5.68
C ARG A 395 -17.88 15.41 6.93
N SER A 396 -18.31 15.89 8.10
CA SER A 396 -18.10 15.22 9.39
C SER A 396 -16.63 14.93 9.79
N SER A 397 -15.62 15.68 9.33
CA SER A 397 -14.23 15.18 9.44
C SER A 397 -13.09 16.22 9.49
N GLY A 398 -12.91 16.88 10.64
CA GLY A 398 -11.62 17.53 10.95
C GLY A 398 -10.43 16.55 10.86
N THR A 399 -10.66 15.25 11.08
CA THR A 399 -9.61 14.22 10.99
C THR A 399 -9.19 13.89 9.56
N ILE A 400 -10.11 13.89 8.57
CA ILE A 400 -9.73 13.68 7.16
C ILE A 400 -8.73 14.76 6.75
N GLU A 401 -9.03 16.01 7.11
CA GLU A 401 -8.10 17.11 6.87
C GLU A 401 -6.75 16.84 7.52
N GLN A 402 -6.70 16.38 8.76
CA GLN A 402 -5.44 16.11 9.46
C GLN A 402 -4.63 15.00 8.79
N ASP A 403 -5.24 13.87 8.46
CA ASP A 403 -4.54 12.68 7.94
C ASP A 403 -4.07 12.86 6.49
N ALA A 404 -4.82 13.61 5.68
CA ALA A 404 -4.49 13.87 4.28
C ALA A 404 -3.15 14.62 4.12
N ASP A 405 -2.39 14.26 3.08
CA ASP A 405 -1.21 15.01 2.66
C ASP A 405 -1.58 16.09 1.64
N VAL A 406 -2.55 15.77 0.77
CA VAL A 406 -3.11 16.68 -0.23
C VAL A 406 -4.64 16.65 -0.17
N VAL A 407 -5.27 17.81 -0.24
CA VAL A 407 -6.74 17.93 -0.40
C VAL A 407 -7.04 18.74 -1.65
N LEU A 408 -7.75 18.11 -2.58
CA LEU A 408 -8.20 18.67 -3.84
C LEU A 408 -9.73 18.85 -3.80
N PHE A 409 -10.20 20.04 -4.18
CA PHE A 409 -11.62 20.27 -4.44
C PHE A 409 -11.90 20.51 -5.92
N ILE A 410 -13.03 20.01 -6.40
CA ILE A 410 -13.56 20.39 -7.72
C ILE A 410 -14.68 21.40 -7.51
N SER A 411 -14.57 22.56 -8.16
CA SER A 411 -15.61 23.57 -8.23
C SER A 411 -15.91 23.91 -9.68
N ARG A 412 -17.19 23.91 -10.05
CA ARG A 412 -17.68 24.25 -11.39
C ARG A 412 -18.88 25.16 -11.26
N ASN A 413 -19.02 26.12 -12.16
CA ASN A 413 -20.21 26.96 -12.20
C ASN A 413 -21.33 26.24 -12.96
N THR A 414 -22.18 25.51 -12.25
CA THR A 414 -23.29 24.74 -12.85
C THR A 414 -24.60 25.53 -12.92
N ARG A 415 -24.57 26.85 -12.71
CA ARG A 415 -25.79 27.68 -12.74
C ARG A 415 -26.36 27.73 -14.17
N ASN A 416 -27.68 27.65 -14.27
CA ASN A 416 -28.41 27.69 -15.55
C ASN A 416 -28.26 29.01 -16.33
N GLU A 417 -27.75 30.06 -15.69
CA GLU A 417 -27.48 31.37 -16.30
C GLU A 417 -26.02 31.49 -16.80
N ALA A 418 -25.13 30.60 -16.37
CA ALA A 418 -23.72 30.60 -16.81
C ALA A 418 -23.62 30.19 -18.28
N SER A 419 -22.66 30.76 -19.01
CA SER A 419 -22.41 30.39 -20.41
C SER A 419 -21.92 28.93 -20.51
N SER A 420 -22.06 28.31 -21.69
CA SER A 420 -21.56 26.94 -21.90
C SER A 420 -20.05 26.83 -21.65
N GLU A 421 -19.29 27.87 -21.99
CA GLU A 421 -17.84 27.92 -21.73
C GLU A 421 -17.56 27.95 -20.22
N GLU A 422 -18.26 28.80 -19.46
CA GLU A 422 -18.10 28.89 -18.00
C GLU A 422 -18.48 27.60 -17.26
N ARG A 423 -19.44 26.82 -17.78
CA ARG A 423 -19.84 25.52 -17.22
C ARG A 423 -18.81 24.42 -17.41
N ASN A 424 -18.07 24.50 -18.50
CA ASN A 424 -17.06 23.52 -18.87
C ASN A 424 -15.70 23.85 -18.24
N ILE A 425 -15.51 25.04 -17.67
CA ILE A 425 -14.32 25.31 -16.84
C ILE A 425 -14.52 24.75 -15.43
N ALA A 426 -13.57 23.93 -15.01
CA ALA A 426 -13.50 23.38 -13.67
C ALA A 426 -12.27 23.90 -12.93
N ASP A 427 -12.50 24.51 -11.77
CA ASP A 427 -11.46 24.89 -10.83
C ASP A 427 -11.09 23.67 -9.97
N ILE A 428 -9.87 23.18 -10.12
CA ILE A 428 -9.23 22.22 -9.23
C ILE A 428 -8.47 23.00 -8.16
N ILE A 429 -9.00 23.02 -6.94
CA ILE A 429 -8.48 23.79 -5.82
C ILE A 429 -7.63 22.88 -4.94
N ILE A 430 -6.34 23.18 -4.84
CA ILE A 430 -5.42 22.53 -3.90
C ILE A 430 -5.56 23.27 -2.57
N ALA A 431 -6.46 22.78 -1.71
CA ALA A 431 -6.79 23.41 -0.43
C ALA A 431 -5.76 23.06 0.67
N LYS A 432 -5.11 21.91 0.55
CA LYS A 432 -4.02 21.48 1.43
C LYS A 432 -2.95 20.78 0.59
N HIS A 433 -1.70 21.06 0.89
CA HIS A 433 -0.55 20.34 0.36
C HIS A 433 0.58 20.39 1.40
N ARG A 434 0.92 19.27 2.03
CA ARG A 434 1.92 19.22 3.11
C ARG A 434 3.33 19.58 2.65
N ASN A 435 3.66 19.27 1.39
CA ASN A 435 5.03 19.32 0.86
C ASN A 435 5.20 20.31 -0.31
N GLY A 436 4.23 21.19 -0.55
CA GLY A 436 4.29 22.12 -1.67
C GLY A 436 3.18 23.17 -1.66
N PRO A 437 3.00 23.90 -2.76
CA PRO A 437 2.10 25.05 -2.81
C PRO A 437 0.62 24.62 -2.81
N ILE A 438 -0.20 25.43 -2.14
CA ILE A 438 -1.65 25.48 -2.34
C ILE A 438 -1.98 26.36 -3.55
N GLY A 439 -3.23 26.32 -4.00
CA GLY A 439 -3.72 27.22 -5.04
C GLY A 439 -4.82 26.62 -5.88
N LYS A 440 -4.93 27.10 -7.11
CA LYS A 440 -5.98 26.71 -8.05
C LYS A 440 -5.40 26.42 -9.42
N VAL A 441 -5.97 25.45 -10.11
CA VAL A 441 -5.70 25.12 -11.51
C VAL A 441 -7.03 25.03 -12.22
N GLN A 442 -7.09 25.55 -13.45
CA GLN A 442 -8.27 25.43 -14.30
C GLN A 442 -8.06 24.28 -15.27
N LEU A 443 -9.10 23.46 -15.43
CA LEU A 443 -9.19 22.40 -16.43
C LEU A 443 -10.50 22.55 -17.22
N TYR A 444 -10.54 21.97 -18.41
CA TYR A 444 -11.76 21.87 -19.20
C TYR A 444 -12.45 20.53 -18.90
N PHE A 445 -13.70 20.55 -18.49
CA PHE A 445 -14.55 19.38 -18.33
C PHE A 445 -15.43 19.23 -19.57
N ASP A 446 -15.19 18.16 -20.31
CA ASP A 446 -15.99 17.75 -21.44
C ASP A 446 -17.17 16.91 -20.95
N GLU A 447 -18.37 17.48 -20.99
CA GLU A 447 -19.59 16.79 -20.53
C GLU A 447 -19.98 15.61 -21.42
N THR A 448 -19.67 15.66 -22.72
CA THR A 448 -20.06 14.63 -23.70
C THR A 448 -19.24 13.35 -23.53
N HIS A 449 -17.94 13.52 -23.30
CA HIS A 449 -16.99 12.42 -23.06
C HIS A 449 -16.79 12.11 -21.57
N VAL A 450 -17.40 12.91 -20.70
CA VAL A 450 -17.33 12.83 -19.23
C VAL A 450 -15.88 12.80 -18.73
N SER A 451 -15.03 13.67 -19.29
CA SER A 451 -13.57 13.66 -19.11
C SER A 451 -13.01 15.07 -18.93
N PHE A 452 -11.93 15.19 -18.16
CA PHE A 452 -11.17 16.42 -17.97
C PHE A 452 -10.01 16.52 -18.97
N ARG A 453 -9.72 17.74 -19.41
CA ARG A 453 -8.63 18.07 -20.34
C ARG A 453 -7.83 19.27 -19.83
N ASN A 454 -6.56 19.34 -20.25
CA ASN A 454 -5.75 20.55 -20.06
C ASN A 454 -6.37 21.72 -20.84
N LEU A 455 -6.35 22.92 -20.24
CA LEU A 455 -6.67 24.16 -20.93
C LEU A 455 -5.39 24.72 -21.54
N ASP A 456 -5.38 24.93 -22.86
CA ASP A 456 -4.33 25.71 -23.51
C ASP A 456 -4.56 27.20 -23.22
N THR A 457 -3.75 27.75 -22.33
CA THR A 457 -3.79 29.17 -21.93
C THR A 457 -2.87 30.06 -22.77
N THR A 458 -2.28 29.53 -23.85
CA THR A 458 -1.34 30.23 -24.74
C THR A 458 -2.00 31.06 -25.84
N TRP A 459 -3.33 31.14 -25.89
CA TRP A 459 -4.02 32.00 -26.86
C TRP A 459 -4.07 33.45 -26.37
N GLN A 460 -3.20 34.31 -26.93
CA GLN A 460 -3.33 35.77 -26.84
C GLN A 460 -4.03 36.29 -28.10
N PRO A 461 -5.16 37.04 -27.99
CA PRO A 461 -5.76 37.74 -29.11
C PRO A 461 -4.92 39.00 -29.42
N ALA A 462 -3.82 38.83 -30.13
CA ALA A 462 -2.97 39.94 -30.57
C ALA A 462 -2.40 39.69 -31.98
N ASP A 463 -3.22 39.16 -32.90
CA ASP A 463 -2.84 39.04 -34.33
C ASP A 463 -4.02 39.40 -35.25
N PHE A 464 -4.74 40.47 -34.92
CA PHE A 464 -5.54 41.23 -35.89
C PHE A 464 -5.22 42.72 -35.70
N LEU A 465 -4.10 43.13 -36.27
CA LEU A 465 -3.92 44.49 -36.76
C LEU A 465 -4.53 44.61 -38.16
#